data_AF-A0A9D4MTE2-F1
#
_entry.id   AF-A0A9D4MTE2-F1
#
_cell.length_a   1.000
_cell.length_b   1.000
_cell.length_c   1.000
_cell.angle_alpha   90.00
_cell.angle_beta   90.00
_cell.angle_gamma   90.00
#
_symmetry.space_group_name_H-M   'P 1'
#
loop_
_entity.id
_entity.type
_entity.pdbx_description
1 polymer ?
#
loop_
_entity_poly.entity_id
_entity_poly.type
_entity_poly.pdbx_seq_one_letter_code
_entity_poly.pdbx_strand_id
1 'polypeptide(L)'
;MQRSWDQVYIYVFWTLVRPLTGYGTIDYFTNFYQFLVFMVLIQSLILTPLAIREMYRNSTSRVRHRGLISEPLPIGQGTRQGGKSSPLLYLIYINGLIEKLEESSNGLCIYDINMASPTVADDMVLVS
;
A
#
# COMPACT_ATOMS: atom_id res chain seq x y z
N MET A 1 18.28 10.41 -4.94
CA MET A 1 17.73 11.23 -6.03
C MET A 1 16.20 11.12 -5.97
N GLN A 2 15.56 12.08 -5.30
CA GLN A 2 14.14 12.03 -4.94
C GLN A 2 13.30 12.37 -6.18
N ARG A 3 12.62 11.39 -6.80
CA ARG A 3 11.57 11.69 -7.77
C ARG A 3 10.39 12.26 -6.99
N SER A 4 10.09 13.55 -7.18
CA SER A 4 8.96 14.19 -6.51
C SER A 4 7.65 13.55 -6.98
N TRP A 5 6.73 13.34 -6.04
CA TRP A 5 5.41 12.75 -6.30
C TRP A 5 4.64 13.49 -7.41
N ASP A 6 4.94 14.77 -7.63
CA ASP A 6 4.38 15.59 -8.70
C ASP A 6 4.64 15.02 -10.09
N GLN A 7 5.82 14.42 -10.30
CA GLN A 7 6.18 13.83 -11.60
C GLN A 7 5.34 12.58 -11.89
N VAL A 8 5.01 11.78 -10.88
CA VAL A 8 4.15 10.60 -11.02
C VAL A 8 2.71 11.02 -11.33
N TYR A 9 2.19 12.04 -10.64
CA TYR A 9 0.86 12.59 -10.93
C TYR A 9 0.75 13.14 -12.35
N ILE A 10 1.75 13.89 -12.80
CA ILE A 10 1.79 14.45 -14.16
C ILE A 10 1.87 13.32 -15.20
N TYR A 11 2.69 12.29 -15.00
CA TYR A 11 2.79 11.17 -15.94
C TYR A 11 1.49 10.38 -16.04
N VAL A 12 0.86 10.05 -14.91
CA VAL A 12 -0.43 9.35 -14.87
C VAL A 12 -1.53 10.20 -15.52
N PHE A 13 -1.57 11.50 -15.24
CA PHE A 13 -2.50 12.45 -15.87
C PHE A 13 -2.32 12.50 -17.40
N TRP A 14 -1.09 12.67 -17.90
CA TRP A 14 -0.83 12.76 -19.34
C TRP A 14 -1.05 11.44 -20.10
N THR A 15 -0.81 10.29 -19.47
CA THR A 15 -0.97 8.98 -20.11
C THR A 15 -2.45 8.57 -20.20
N LEU A 16 -3.27 8.97 -19.24
CA LEU A 16 -4.70 8.61 -19.16
C LEU A 16 -5.64 9.65 -19.79
N VAL A 17 -5.21 10.90 -20.00
CA VAL A 17 -6.01 11.97 -20.62
C VAL A 17 -5.88 12.01 -22.15
N ARG A 18 -4.80 11.48 -22.73
CA ARG A 18 -4.61 11.43 -24.21
C ARG A 18 -5.74 10.75 -25.01
N PRO A 19 -6.47 9.74 -24.50
CA PRO A 19 -7.60 9.16 -25.22
C PRO A 19 -8.84 10.08 -25.28
N LEU A 20 -8.91 11.15 -24.46
CA LEU A 20 -10.10 12.00 -24.35
C LEU A 20 -10.23 13.04 -25.48
N THR A 21 -9.23 13.21 -26.34
CA THR A 21 -9.25 14.23 -27.41
C THR A 21 -9.08 13.65 -28.82
N GLY A 22 -8.97 12.32 -28.97
CA GLY A 22 -8.74 11.67 -30.25
C GLY A 22 -9.82 10.66 -30.61
N TYR A 23 -10.46 10.90 -31.76
CA TYR A 23 -11.32 10.00 -32.54
C TYR A 23 -12.84 10.00 -32.20
N GLY A 24 -13.58 10.67 -33.08
CA GLY A 24 -14.81 10.19 -33.75
C GLY A 24 -15.99 9.70 -32.90
N THR A 25 -17.12 10.43 -33.01
CA THR A 25 -18.46 10.08 -32.48
C THR A 25 -18.49 9.75 -30.97
N ILE A 26 -18.74 10.79 -30.19
CA ILE A 26 -18.73 10.80 -28.72
C ILE A 26 -20.01 10.13 -28.20
N ASP A 27 -19.90 8.91 -27.68
CA ASP A 27 -20.89 8.37 -26.74
C ASP A 27 -20.69 9.04 -25.38
N TYR A 28 -21.49 10.08 -25.12
CA TYR A 28 -21.49 10.82 -23.85
C TYR A 28 -21.69 9.91 -22.63
N PHE A 29 -22.41 8.81 -22.81
CA PHE A 29 -22.69 7.81 -21.79
C PHE A 29 -21.40 7.14 -21.30
N THR A 30 -20.60 6.57 -22.19
CA THR A 30 -19.35 5.85 -21.85
C THR A 30 -18.32 6.77 -21.19
N ASN A 31 -18.20 8.01 -21.68
CA ASN A 31 -17.31 9.02 -21.09
C ASN A 31 -17.73 9.40 -19.67
N PHE A 32 -19.04 9.48 -19.40
CA PHE A 32 -19.55 9.77 -18.06
C PHE A 32 -19.23 8.65 -17.06
N TYR A 33 -19.38 7.37 -17.45
CA TYR A 33 -18.99 6.25 -16.58
C TYR A 33 -17.49 6.21 -16.31
N GLN A 34 -16.66 6.40 -17.33
CA GLN A 34 -15.21 6.46 -17.14
C GLN A 34 -14.81 7.61 -16.21
N PHE A 35 -15.42 8.79 -16.36
CA PHE A 35 -15.21 9.91 -15.46
C PHE A 35 -15.66 9.62 -14.03
N LEU A 36 -16.83 9.01 -13.85
CA LEU A 36 -17.35 8.65 -12.54
C LEU A 36 -16.46 7.61 -11.84
N VAL A 37 -16.04 6.56 -12.57
CA VAL A 37 -15.11 5.54 -12.07
C VAL A 37 -13.77 6.18 -11.69
N PHE A 38 -13.25 7.08 -12.51
CA PHE A 38 -12.03 7.82 -12.20
C PHE A 38 -12.17 8.66 -10.91
N MET A 39 -13.28 9.38 -10.74
CA MET A 39 -13.53 10.17 -9.53
C MET A 39 -13.64 9.29 -8.28
N VAL A 40 -14.33 8.15 -8.36
CA VAL A 40 -14.41 7.17 -7.28
C VAL A 40 -13.02 6.61 -6.95
N LEU A 41 -12.21 6.28 -7.96
CA LEU A 41 -10.84 5.80 -7.78
C LEU A 41 -9.97 6.84 -7.08
N ILE A 42 -9.97 8.10 -7.53
CA ILE A 42 -9.20 9.19 -6.90
C ILE A 42 -9.63 9.40 -5.45
N GLN A 43 -10.94 9.39 -5.19
CA GLN A 43 -11.45 9.55 -3.83
C GLN A 43 -11.04 8.39 -2.92
N SER A 44 -11.07 7.15 -3.43
CA SER A 44 -10.59 5.97 -2.70
C SER A 44 -9.07 6.01 -2.45
N LEU A 45 -8.29 6.55 -3.39
CA LEU A 45 -6.84 6.66 -3.31
C LEU A 45 -6.39 7.65 -2.22
N ILE A 46 -7.19 8.70 -1.97
CA ILE A 46 -6.88 9.75 -0.99
C ILE A 46 -7.48 9.44 0.39
N LEU A 47 -8.72 8.94 0.42
CA LEU A 47 -9.44 8.74 1.68
C LEU A 47 -8.92 7.53 2.46
N THR A 48 -8.53 6.46 1.77
CA THR A 48 -8.12 5.21 2.45
C THR A 48 -6.82 5.34 3.24
N PRO A 49 -5.73 5.98 2.73
CA PRO A 49 -4.51 6.15 3.52
C PRO A 49 -4.71 7.14 4.67
N LEU A 50 -5.54 8.18 4.47
CA LEU A 50 -5.86 9.14 5.51
C LEU A 50 -6.63 8.48 6.66
N ALA A 51 -7.67 7.69 6.34
CA ALA A 51 -8.44 6.95 7.33
C ALA A 51 -7.54 5.98 8.12
N ILE A 52 -6.68 5.23 7.42
CA ILE A 52 -5.69 4.34 8.05
C ILE A 52 -4.77 5.14 8.98
N ARG A 53 -4.23 6.28 8.53
CA ARG A 53 -3.34 7.10 9.34
C ARG A 53 -4.03 7.54 10.63
N GLU A 54 -5.26 8.04 10.55
CA GLU A 54 -6.00 8.47 11.74
C GLU A 54 -6.42 7.29 12.65
N MET A 55 -6.66 6.09 12.10
CA MET A 55 -6.90 4.88 12.91
C MET A 55 -5.71 4.49 13.78
N TYR A 56 -4.48 4.74 13.31
CA TYR A 56 -3.25 4.38 14.02
C TYR A 56 -2.62 5.58 14.76
N ARG A 57 -3.08 6.80 14.51
CA ARG A 57 -2.60 8.01 15.17
C ARG A 57 -3.03 8.03 16.64
N ASN A 58 -2.08 8.33 17.54
CA ASN A 58 -2.31 8.42 18.99
C ASN A 58 -3.02 7.19 19.58
N SER A 59 -2.78 6.00 19.01
CA SER A 59 -3.40 4.77 19.47
C SER A 59 -2.93 4.42 20.89
N THR A 60 -3.83 3.90 21.71
CA THR A 60 -3.53 3.44 23.08
C THR A 60 -4.02 2.02 23.27
N SER A 61 -3.37 1.27 24.15
CA SER A 61 -3.72 -0.10 24.52
C SER A 61 -3.90 -0.21 26.03
N ARG A 62 -4.74 -1.15 26.46
CA ARG A 62 -4.96 -1.47 27.88
C ARG A 62 -4.91 -2.99 28.04
N VAL A 63 -4.30 -3.44 29.13
CA VAL A 63 -4.23 -4.86 29.47
C VAL A 63 -5.35 -5.16 30.46
N ARG A 64 -6.16 -6.18 30.18
CA ARG A 64 -7.17 -6.70 31.11
C ARG A 64 -6.66 -8.00 31.72
N HIS A 65 -6.61 -8.08 33.05
CA HIS A 65 -6.20 -9.28 33.77
C HIS A 65 -7.02 -9.45 35.05
N ARG A 66 -7.65 -10.63 35.23
CA ARG A 66 -8.48 -10.97 36.40
C ARG A 66 -9.51 -9.89 36.77
N GLY A 67 -10.15 -9.28 35.77
CA GLY A 67 -11.15 -8.22 35.95
C GLY A 67 -10.60 -6.82 36.17
N LEU A 68 -9.29 -6.68 36.41
CA LEU A 68 -8.62 -5.38 36.50
C LEU A 68 -8.15 -4.93 35.11
N ILE A 69 -8.15 -3.61 34.88
CA ILE A 69 -7.70 -3.00 33.63
C ILE A 69 -6.55 -2.05 33.95
N SER A 70 -5.45 -2.15 33.22
CA SER A 70 -4.29 -1.26 33.37
C SER A 70 -4.62 0.19 33.00
N GLU A 71 -3.73 1.09 33.36
CA GLU A 71 -3.68 2.42 32.73
C GLU A 71 -3.41 2.29 31.21
N PRO A 72 -3.86 3.27 30.40
CA PRO A 72 -3.65 3.28 28.96
C PRO A 72 -2.17 3.47 28.63
N LEU A 73 -1.65 2.56 27.80
CA LEU A 73 -0.29 2.54 27.28
C LEU A 73 -0.31 3.10 25.85
N PRO A 74 0.42 4.19 25.53
CA PRO A 74 0.49 4.69 24.16
C PRO A 74 1.24 3.70 23.26
N ILE A 75 0.70 3.47 22.06
CA ILE A 75 1.31 2.62 21.04
C ILE A 75 2.02 3.54 20.04
N GLY A 76 3.35 3.62 20.16
CA GLY A 76 4.16 4.48 19.29
C GLY A 76 4.56 3.85 17.96
N GLN A 77 4.65 2.52 17.90
CA GLN A 77 5.14 1.76 16.74
C GLN A 77 4.40 0.42 16.61
N GLY A 78 4.35 -0.08 15.38
CA GLY A 78 3.76 -1.38 15.05
C GLY A 78 2.24 -1.36 14.88
N THR A 79 1.69 -2.51 14.53
CA THR A 79 0.25 -2.71 14.34
C THR A 79 -0.32 -3.58 15.45
N ARG A 80 -1.58 -3.36 15.83
CA ARG A 80 -2.25 -4.18 16.84
C ARG A 80 -2.43 -5.62 16.37
N GLN A 81 -1.94 -6.59 17.12
CA GLN A 81 -2.23 -8.00 16.85
C GLN A 81 -3.72 -8.32 16.95
N GLY A 82 -4.22 -9.16 16.04
CA GLY A 82 -5.65 -9.47 15.91
C GLY A 82 -6.48 -8.37 15.24
N GLY A 83 -5.88 -7.25 14.83
CA GLY A 83 -6.55 -6.27 13.98
C GLY A 83 -6.76 -6.81 12.57
N LYS A 84 -7.96 -6.64 12.01
CA LYS A 84 -8.29 -7.13 10.65
C LYS A 84 -7.41 -6.49 9.56
N SER A 85 -7.04 -5.23 9.74
CA SER A 85 -6.18 -4.50 8.79
C SER A 85 -4.68 -4.70 9.04
N SER A 86 -4.29 -5.28 10.17
CA SER A 86 -2.89 -5.36 10.59
C SER A 86 -2.04 -6.26 9.67
N PRO A 87 -2.50 -7.42 9.19
CA PRO A 87 -1.76 -8.21 8.20
C PRO A 87 -1.50 -7.44 6.89
N LEU A 88 -2.50 -6.69 6.41
CA LEU A 88 -2.35 -5.91 5.18
C LEU A 88 -1.33 -4.78 5.35
N LEU A 89 -1.36 -4.07 6.48
CA LEU A 89 -0.41 -3.00 6.77
C LEU A 89 1.02 -3.53 6.94
N TYR A 90 1.17 -4.72 7.53
CA TYR A 90 2.44 -5.41 7.60
C TYR A 90 3.00 -5.73 6.20
N LEU A 91 2.17 -6.27 5.31
CA LEU A 91 2.58 -6.57 3.92
C LEU A 91 3.02 -5.30 3.16
N ILE A 92 2.27 -4.20 3.29
CA ILE A 92 2.65 -2.91 2.69
C ILE A 92 3.99 -2.41 3.25
N TYR A 93 4.21 -2.59 4.56
CA TYR A 93 5.45 -2.16 5.21
C TYR A 93 6.67 -2.96 4.75
N ILE A 94 6.55 -4.29 4.61
CA ILE A 94 7.66 -5.17 4.23
C ILE A 94 7.94 -5.15 2.72
N ASN A 95 6.99 -4.74 1.88
CA ASN A 95 7.10 -4.76 0.42
C ASN A 95 8.39 -4.06 -0.09
N GLY A 96 8.69 -2.86 0.43
CA GLY A 96 9.90 -2.13 0.02
C GLY A 96 11.22 -2.78 0.47
N LEU A 97 11.19 -3.69 1.45
CA LEU A 97 12.34 -4.53 1.79
C LEU A 97 12.49 -5.66 0.76
N ILE A 98 11.40 -6.33 0.41
CA ILE A 98 11.38 -7.42 -0.58
C ILE A 98 11.87 -6.91 -1.93
N GLU A 99 11.35 -5.77 -2.41
CA GLU A 99 11.78 -5.15 -3.67
C GLU A 99 13.30 -4.89 -3.69
N LYS A 100 13.87 -4.38 -2.60
CA LYS A 100 15.31 -4.15 -2.51
C LYS A 100 16.13 -5.44 -2.49
N LEU A 101 15.60 -6.52 -1.91
CA LEU A 101 16.26 -7.82 -1.91
C LEU A 101 16.25 -8.43 -3.32
N GLU A 102 15.13 -8.32 -4.03
CA GLU A 102 14.99 -8.77 -5.41
C GLU A 102 15.89 -7.98 -6.37
N GLU A 103 15.93 -6.65 -6.23
CA GLU A 103 16.81 -5.76 -7.00
C GLU A 103 18.29 -6.03 -6.75
N SER A 104 18.66 -6.54 -5.57
CA SER A 104 20.06 -6.82 -5.24
C SER A 104 20.65 -7.94 -6.09
N SER A 105 19.82 -8.78 -6.73
CA SER A 105 20.22 -9.94 -7.54
C SER A 105 21.14 -10.94 -6.83
N ASN A 106 21.22 -10.87 -5.50
CA ASN A 106 22.04 -11.76 -4.68
C ASN A 106 21.21 -12.97 -4.26
N GLY A 107 21.79 -14.17 -4.34
CA GLY A 107 21.17 -15.41 -3.86
C GLY A 107 20.84 -16.39 -4.98
N LEU A 108 19.84 -17.24 -4.73
CA LEU A 108 19.46 -18.31 -5.66
C LEU A 108 18.50 -17.81 -6.75
N CYS A 109 18.87 -18.03 -8.01
CA CYS A 109 17.97 -17.89 -9.16
C CYS A 109 17.71 -19.27 -9.76
N ILE A 110 16.44 -19.65 -9.92
CA ILE A 110 16.05 -20.88 -10.63
C ILE A 110 15.45 -20.45 -11.97
N TYR A 111 16.16 -20.72 -13.07
CA TYR A 111 15.89 -20.14 -14.38
C TYR A 111 15.91 -18.60 -14.33
N ASP A 112 14.81 -17.94 -14.71
CA ASP A 112 14.62 -16.49 -14.66
C ASP A 112 13.83 -16.05 -13.40
N ILE A 113 13.61 -16.96 -12.45
CA ILE A 113 12.87 -16.70 -11.21
C ILE A 113 13.87 -16.45 -10.08
N ASN A 114 13.88 -15.21 -9.58
CA ASN A 114 14.64 -14.85 -8.39
C ASN A 114 13.98 -15.50 -7.14
N MET A 115 14.70 -16.40 -6.47
CA MET A 115 14.29 -17.05 -5.23
C MET A 115 15.23 -16.69 -4.06
N ALA A 116 15.81 -15.49 -4.07
CA ALA A 116 16.73 -15.02 -3.05
C ALA A 116 16.12 -14.92 -1.66
N SER A 117 14.85 -14.49 -1.58
CA SER A 117 14.16 -14.18 -0.31
C SER A 117 12.73 -14.74 -0.22
N PRO A 118 12.53 -16.07 -0.16
CA PRO A 118 11.21 -16.64 0.10
C PRO A 118 10.67 -16.10 1.44
N THR A 119 9.49 -15.48 1.39
CA THR A 119 8.89 -14.76 2.53
C THR A 119 7.45 -15.21 2.77
N VAL A 120 7.11 -15.50 4.02
CA VAL A 120 5.76 -15.85 4.47
C VAL A 120 5.49 -15.15 5.79
N ALA A 121 4.56 -14.20 5.80
CA ALA A 121 4.30 -13.36 6.97
C ALA A 121 5.62 -12.76 7.52
N ASP A 122 5.96 -13.00 8.78
CA ASP A 122 7.20 -12.57 9.43
C ASP A 122 8.41 -13.47 9.20
N ASP A 123 8.22 -14.65 8.59
CA ASP A 123 9.31 -15.55 8.22
C ASP A 123 9.92 -15.17 6.87
N MET A 124 11.23 -14.92 6.86
CA MET A 124 12.00 -14.66 5.64
C MET A 124 13.28 -15.50 5.67
N VAL A 125 13.52 -16.22 4.58
CA VAL A 125 14.76 -16.99 4.39
C VAL A 125 15.61 -16.26 3.37
N LEU A 126 16.87 -15.96 3.70
CA LEU A 126 17.84 -15.47 2.73
C LEU A 126 18.69 -16.64 2.24
N VAL A 127 18.74 -16.82 0.92
CA VAL A 127 19.61 -17.82 0.28
C VAL A 127 20.83 -17.09 -0.29
N SER A 128 22.03 -17.54 0.06
CA SER A 128 23.31 -16.94 -0.37
C SER A 128 24.23 -17.98 -1.00
#